data_AF-A0AB34HTS3-F1
#
_entry.id   AF-A0AB34HTS3-F1
#
_cell.length_a   1.000
_cell.length_b   1.000
_cell.length_c   1.000
_cell.angle_alpha   90.00
_cell.angle_beta   90.00
_cell.angle_gamma   90.00
#
_symmetry.space_group_name_H-M   'P 1'
#
loop_
_entity.id
_entity.type
_entity.pdbx_description
1 polymer ?
#
loop_
_entity_poly.entity_id
_entity_poly.type
_entity_poly.pdbx_seq_one_letter_code
_entity_poly.pdbx_strand_id
1 'polypeptide(L)'
;MASSSLRRAEALAVQALTARGPNGVSMVPSMASGGGVPTDDEQATGLEREVMLAAHKGLDPYNMLAPKAASGTKEDPNLVPSITNKRIARPSGTHYKLVPHQLAH
;
A
#
# COMPACT_ATOMS: atom_id res chain seq x y z
N MET A 1 -6.54 44.80 30.95
CA MET A 1 -5.45 43.92 30.49
C MET A 1 -5.94 42.46 30.50
N ALA A 2 -6.77 42.05 29.53
CA ALA A 2 -7.35 40.69 29.47
C ALA A 2 -7.49 40.17 28.03
N SER A 3 -6.57 40.58 27.14
CA SER A 3 -6.69 40.40 25.69
C SER A 3 -5.63 39.46 25.09
N SER A 4 -4.69 38.98 25.90
CA SER A 4 -3.58 38.11 25.48
C SER A 4 -3.92 36.61 25.54
N SER A 5 -4.86 36.22 26.40
CA SER A 5 -5.30 34.82 26.55
C SER A 5 -6.15 34.35 25.38
N LEU A 6 -7.05 35.19 24.86
CA LEU A 6 -7.90 34.83 23.72
C LEU A 6 -7.09 34.62 22.43
N ARG A 7 -6.13 35.52 22.15
CA ARG A 7 -5.26 35.43 20.95
C ARG A 7 -4.38 34.17 20.97
N ARG A 8 -3.97 33.72 22.15
CA ARG A 8 -3.15 32.51 22.31
C ARG A 8 -3.96 31.24 22.10
N ALA A 9 -5.24 31.24 22.49
CA ALA A 9 -6.16 30.13 22.23
C ALA A 9 -6.46 29.99 20.73
N GLU A 10 -6.66 31.10 20.02
CA GLU A 10 -6.87 31.10 18.56
C GLU A 10 -5.63 30.60 17.80
N ALA A 11 -4.43 31.04 18.20
CA ALA A 11 -3.18 30.58 17.60
C ALA A 11 -2.94 29.07 17.80
N LEU A 12 -3.40 28.49 18.90
CA LEU A 12 -3.32 27.04 19.15
C LEU A 12 -4.37 26.27 18.35
N ALA A 13 -5.57 26.81 18.15
CA ALA A 13 -6.61 26.20 17.32
C ALA A 13 -6.21 26.13 15.83
N VAL A 14 -5.57 27.18 15.31
CA VAL A 14 -5.04 27.21 13.93
C VAL A 14 -3.90 26.20 13.74
N GLN A 15 -3.01 26.07 14.73
CA GLN A 15 -1.94 25.07 14.70
C GLN A 15 -2.46 23.63 14.77
N ALA A 16 -3.54 23.39 15.53
CA ALA A 16 -4.19 22.07 15.61
C ALA A 16 -4.86 21.67 14.28
N LEU A 17 -5.41 22.62 13.51
CA LEU A 17 -5.94 22.38 12.16
C LEU A 17 -4.84 22.04 11.13
N THR A 18 -3.62 22.57 11.32
CA THR A 18 -2.47 22.24 10.46
C THR A 18 -1.76 20.94 10.84
N ALA A 19 -2.00 20.42 12.06
CA ALA A 19 -1.42 19.18 12.55
C ALA A 19 -2.20 17.96 12.05
N ARG A 20 -2.36 17.84 10.73
CA ARG A 20 -2.77 16.58 10.10
C ARG A 20 -1.57 15.64 10.21
N GLY A 21 -1.72 14.59 11.03
CA GLY A 21 -0.68 13.56 11.18
C GLY A 21 -0.29 12.93 9.83
N PRO A 22 0.93 12.33 9.75
CA PRO A 22 1.52 11.85 8.50
C PRO A 22 0.70 10.76 7.79
N ASN A 23 -0.29 10.16 8.45
CA ASN A 23 -1.06 9.03 7.94
C ASN A 23 -2.40 9.42 7.28
N GLY A 24 -2.69 10.73 7.17
CA GLY A 24 -3.99 11.21 6.68
C GLY A 24 -3.94 11.87 5.31
N VAL A 25 -2.79 12.00 4.65
CA VAL A 25 -2.72 12.54 3.29
C VAL A 25 -3.21 11.45 2.34
N SER A 26 -4.52 11.48 2.02
CA SER A 26 -4.96 11.03 0.70
C SER A 26 -4.01 11.69 -0.30
N MET A 27 -3.21 10.88 -0.98
CA MET A 27 -2.27 11.36 -1.98
C MET A 27 -3.10 11.77 -3.20
N VAL A 28 -3.76 12.93 -3.09
CA VAL A 28 -4.47 13.54 -4.21
C VAL A 28 -3.39 13.86 -5.25
N PRO A 29 -3.50 13.37 -6.49
CA PRO A 29 -2.55 13.68 -7.54
C PRO A 29 -2.47 15.19 -7.76
N SER A 30 -1.34 15.65 -8.28
CA SER A 30 -1.25 17.03 -8.74
C SER A 30 -2.25 17.24 -9.87
N MET A 31 -3.05 18.30 -9.82
CA MET A 31 -3.96 18.61 -10.92
C MET A 31 -3.14 18.98 -12.15
N ALA A 32 -3.33 18.26 -13.26
CA ALA A 32 -2.70 18.60 -14.53
C ALA A 32 -3.13 20.04 -14.94
N SER A 33 -2.18 20.97 -14.97
CA SER A 33 -2.42 22.40 -15.25
C SER A 33 -2.22 22.75 -16.73
N GLY A 34 -1.87 21.77 -17.57
CA GLY A 34 -1.23 21.98 -18.88
C GLY A 34 -2.14 22.01 -20.11
N GLY A 35 -3.45 22.27 -19.98
CA GLY A 35 -4.36 22.46 -21.12
C GLY A 35 -4.55 21.27 -22.09
N GLY A 36 -3.88 20.14 -21.85
CA GLY A 36 -3.98 18.89 -22.61
C GLY A 36 -4.64 17.76 -21.83
N VAL A 37 -4.81 16.59 -22.47
CA VAL A 37 -5.30 15.38 -21.80
C VAL A 37 -4.25 14.92 -20.79
N PRO A 38 -4.60 14.76 -19.50
CA PRO A 38 -3.66 14.30 -18.48
C PRO A 38 -3.14 12.88 -18.75
N THR A 39 -1.90 12.62 -18.35
CA THR A 39 -1.33 11.27 -18.38
C THR A 39 -1.72 10.46 -17.15
N ASP A 40 -1.66 9.13 -17.25
CA ASP A 40 -1.96 8.22 -16.13
C ASP A 40 -1.03 8.50 -14.93
N ASP A 41 0.24 8.85 -15.18
CA ASP A 41 1.18 9.27 -14.11
C ASP A 41 0.70 10.49 -13.32
N GLU A 42 -0.03 11.39 -13.97
CA GLU A 42 -0.51 12.64 -13.38
C GLU A 42 -1.86 12.48 -12.67
N GLN A 43 -2.67 11.49 -13.05
CA GLN A 43 -4.06 11.38 -12.56
C GLN A 43 -4.43 10.04 -11.94
N ALA A 44 -3.61 8.99 -12.07
CA ALA A 44 -3.87 7.71 -11.43
C ALA A 44 -4.01 7.90 -9.91
N THR A 45 -5.07 7.30 -9.35
CA THR A 45 -5.37 7.38 -7.92
C THR A 45 -5.61 6.00 -7.31
N GLY A 46 -5.47 5.91 -5.99
CA GLY A 46 -5.75 4.67 -5.24
C GLY A 46 -4.97 3.47 -5.77
N LEU A 47 -5.67 2.35 -5.98
CA LEU A 47 -5.08 1.09 -6.41
C LEU A 47 -4.45 1.17 -7.81
N GLU A 48 -5.01 1.99 -8.70
CA GLU A 48 -4.46 2.18 -10.05
C GLU A 48 -3.03 2.70 -9.97
N ARG A 49 -2.81 3.72 -9.14
CA ARG A 49 -1.48 4.29 -8.93
C ARG A 49 -0.52 3.30 -8.28
N GLU A 50 -1.00 2.52 -7.31
CA GLU A 50 -0.17 1.50 -6.64
C GLU A 50 0.28 0.41 -7.62
N VAL A 51 -0.64 -0.10 -8.44
CA VAL A 51 -0.34 -1.10 -9.48
C VAL A 51 0.59 -0.53 -10.55
N MET A 52 0.32 0.69 -11.02
CA MET A 52 1.15 1.38 -12.01
C MET A 52 2.59 1.55 -11.50
N LEU A 53 2.78 2.07 -10.29
CA LEU A 53 4.11 2.23 -9.69
C LEU A 53 4.84 0.90 -9.48
N ALA A 54 4.12 -0.17 -9.15
CA ALA A 54 4.70 -1.49 -9.04
C ALA A 54 5.12 -2.06 -10.41
N ALA A 55 4.27 -1.88 -11.43
CA ALA A 55 4.57 -2.28 -12.80
C ALA A 55 5.82 -1.55 -13.34
N HIS A 56 5.96 -0.25 -13.08
CA HIS A 56 7.18 0.51 -13.41
C HIS A 56 8.44 -0.05 -12.75
N LYS A 57 8.31 -0.68 -11.57
CA LYS A 57 9.41 -1.36 -10.85
C LYS A 57 9.58 -2.83 -11.25
N GLY A 58 8.76 -3.35 -12.17
CA GLY A 58 8.73 -4.77 -12.54
C GLY A 58 8.23 -5.68 -11.42
N LEU A 59 7.45 -5.16 -10.47
CA LEU A 59 6.88 -5.90 -9.35
C LEU A 59 5.43 -6.30 -9.66
N ASP A 60 4.99 -7.42 -9.07
CA ASP A 60 3.61 -7.91 -9.13
C ASP A 60 3.00 -7.91 -7.72
N PRO A 61 2.30 -6.83 -7.32
CA PRO A 61 1.76 -6.68 -5.96
C PRO A 61 0.79 -7.79 -5.55
N TYR A 62 0.13 -8.41 -6.52
CA TYR A 62 -0.95 -9.36 -6.27
C TYR A 62 -0.57 -10.80 -6.63
N ASN A 63 0.69 -11.05 -7.02
CA ASN A 63 1.18 -12.37 -7.44
C ASN A 63 0.22 -13.00 -8.47
N MET A 64 -0.19 -12.22 -9.48
CA MET A 64 -0.99 -12.68 -10.61
C MET A 64 -0.23 -13.71 -11.46
N LEU A 65 1.10 -13.62 -11.49
CA LEU A 65 1.93 -14.61 -12.17
C LEU A 65 1.92 -15.96 -11.42
N ALA A 66 1.96 -17.04 -12.20
CA ALA A 66 1.95 -18.38 -11.65
C ALA A 66 3.15 -18.60 -10.70
N PRO A 67 2.92 -19.09 -9.47
CA PRO A 67 4.01 -19.45 -8.57
C PRO A 67 4.94 -20.48 -9.20
N LYS A 68 6.23 -20.36 -8.93
CA LYS A 68 7.21 -21.34 -9.39
C LYS A 68 6.87 -22.71 -8.82
N ALA A 69 6.76 -23.71 -9.69
CA ALA A 69 6.49 -25.08 -9.26
C ALA A 69 7.67 -25.60 -8.44
N ALA A 70 7.40 -25.96 -7.19
CA ALA A 70 8.33 -26.65 -6.32
C ALA A 70 7.61 -27.86 -5.69
N SER A 71 8.34 -28.95 -5.47
CA SER A 71 7.79 -30.15 -4.83
C SER A 71 8.05 -30.10 -3.34
N GLY A 72 7.13 -29.51 -2.57
CA GLY A 72 7.28 -29.40 -1.11
C GLY A 72 7.16 -30.75 -0.41
N THR A 73 8.13 -31.07 0.45
CA THR A 73 8.12 -32.23 1.36
C THR A 73 7.59 -31.83 2.74
N LYS A 74 7.42 -32.78 3.66
CA LYS A 74 6.95 -32.46 5.01
C LYS A 74 8.00 -31.69 5.81
N GLU A 75 9.27 -32.03 5.60
CA GLU A 75 10.43 -31.43 6.23
C GLU A 75 10.79 -30.08 5.59
N ASP A 76 10.57 -29.95 4.29
CA ASP A 76 10.79 -28.73 3.50
C ASP A 76 9.54 -28.38 2.67
N PRO A 77 8.51 -27.78 3.31
CA PRO A 77 7.26 -27.47 2.64
C PRO A 77 7.40 -26.23 1.75
N ASN A 78 6.59 -26.18 0.70
CA ASN A 78 6.48 -24.98 -0.13
C ASN A 78 5.94 -23.81 0.68
N LEU A 79 6.69 -22.71 0.75
CA LEU A 79 6.26 -21.51 1.46
C LEU A 79 5.29 -20.71 0.59
N VAL A 80 4.12 -20.40 1.14
CA VAL A 80 3.09 -19.63 0.45
C VAL A 80 2.86 -18.33 1.22
N PRO A 81 3.21 -17.17 0.64
CA PRO A 81 2.96 -15.89 1.27
C PRO A 81 1.47 -15.64 1.47
N SER A 82 1.09 -15.22 2.66
CA SER A 82 -0.27 -14.85 3.02
C SER A 82 -0.28 -13.64 3.93
N ILE A 83 -1.26 -12.75 3.71
CA ILE A 83 -1.54 -11.61 4.60
C ILE A 83 -2.39 -12.04 5.81
N THR A 84 -3.12 -13.16 5.71
CA THR A 84 -3.97 -13.71 6.77
C THR A 84 -3.51 -15.10 7.20
N ASN A 85 -4.02 -15.59 8.34
CA ASN A 85 -3.68 -16.89 8.90
C ASN A 85 -4.16 -18.10 8.07
N LYS A 86 -5.07 -17.89 7.12
CA LYS A 86 -5.64 -18.94 6.27
C LYS A 86 -5.80 -18.43 4.84
N ARG A 87 -5.40 -19.23 3.86
CA ARG A 87 -5.51 -18.93 2.43
C ARG A 87 -6.00 -20.17 1.69
N ILE A 88 -6.80 -19.94 0.65
CA ILE A 88 -7.18 -20.99 -0.29
C ILE A 88 -6.00 -21.23 -1.24
N ALA A 89 -5.56 -22.49 -1.35
CA ALA A 89 -4.51 -22.92 -2.25
C ALA A 89 -5.02 -24.06 -3.12
N ARG A 90 -4.56 -24.13 -4.37
CA ARG A 90 -4.86 -25.26 -5.25
C ARG A 90 -4.16 -26.52 -4.71
N PRO A 91 -4.87 -27.64 -4.54
CA PRO A 91 -4.24 -28.89 -4.15
C PRO A 91 -3.38 -29.40 -5.31
N SER A 92 -2.07 -29.46 -5.11
CA SER A 92 -1.08 -29.97 -6.07
C SER A 92 -0.36 -31.24 -5.58
N GLY A 93 -0.83 -31.84 -4.47
CA GLY A 93 -0.19 -33.01 -3.87
C GLY A 93 1.11 -32.74 -3.10
N THR A 94 1.50 -31.47 -2.90
CA THR A 94 2.70 -31.05 -2.18
C THR A 94 2.35 -30.43 -0.82
N HIS A 95 3.26 -30.51 0.15
CA HIS A 95 3.08 -29.86 1.45
C HIS A 95 3.34 -28.36 1.35
N TYR A 96 2.53 -27.57 2.05
CA TYR A 96 2.61 -26.10 2.04
C TYR A 96 2.63 -25.55 3.47
N LYS A 97 3.33 -24.43 3.65
CA LYS A 97 3.31 -23.65 4.89
C LYS A 97 3.01 -22.20 4.58
N LEU A 98 2.02 -21.62 5.25
CA LEU A 98 1.74 -20.19 5.13
C LEU A 98 2.81 -19.41 5.89
N VAL A 99 3.36 -18.39 5.22
CA VAL A 99 4.30 -17.45 5.83
C VAL A 99 3.75 -16.02 5.73
N PRO A 100 3.97 -15.18 6.74
CA PRO A 100 3.64 -13.76 6.64
C PRO A 100 4.30 -13.15 5.41
N HIS A 101 3.56 -12.32 4.67
CA HIS A 101 4.04 -11.72 3.42
C HIS A 101 5.39 -10.98 3.56
N GLN A 102 5.67 -10.37 4.72
CA GLN A 102 6.92 -9.66 4.99
C GLN A 102 8.16 -10.56 5.17
N LEU A 103 7.98 -11.87 5.31
CA LEU A 103 9.07 -12.85 5.52
C LEU A 103 9.36 -13.68 4.26
N ALA A 104 8.73 -13.33 3.12
CA ALA A 104 8.78 -14.12 1.90
C ALA A 104 9.83 -13.64 0.87
N HIS A 105 10.64 -12.62 1.19
CA HIS A 105 11.61 -12.00 0.29
C HIS A 105 13.05 -12.20 0.78
#